data_AF-A0A6A4REY4-F1
#
_entry.id   AF-A0A6A4REY4-F1
#
_cell.length_a   1.000
_cell.length_b   1.000
_cell.length_c   1.000
_cell.angle_alpha   90.00
_cell.angle_beta   90.00
_cell.angle_gamma   90.00
#
_symmetry.space_group_name_H-M   'P 1'
#
loop_
_entity.id
_entity.type
_entity.pdbx_description
1 polymer ?
#
loop_
_entity_poly.entity_id
_entity_poly.type
_entity_poly.pdbx_seq_one_letter_code
_entity_poly.pdbx_strand_id
1 'polypeptide(L)'
;MSANSNLTTALGVLDEKLQSLQAMTQANQFLVDALREKEPVLKALDAEGARGFLRQSARARFGEDENYEEVLALLEQILAPRQSADIIPFPSR
;
A
#
# COMPACT_ATOMS: atom_id res chain seq x y z
N MET A 1 31.27 -21.92 16.26
CA MET A 1 29.88 -21.58 16.63
C MET A 1 29.35 -20.32 15.92
N SER A 2 29.92 -19.88 14.78
CA SER A 2 29.49 -18.68 14.02
C SER A 2 28.65 -18.98 12.77
N ALA A 3 28.77 -20.18 12.20
CA ALA A 3 28.00 -20.56 11.02
C ALA A 3 26.49 -20.66 11.31
N ASN A 4 26.12 -21.20 12.48
CA ASN A 4 24.71 -21.32 12.87
C ASN A 4 24.07 -19.96 13.17
N SER A 5 24.79 -19.01 13.79
CA SER A 5 24.24 -17.68 14.06
C SER A 5 23.95 -16.91 12.77
N ASN A 6 24.86 -16.96 11.78
CA ASN A 6 24.66 -16.32 10.48
C ASN A 6 23.49 -16.93 9.70
N LEU A 7 23.30 -18.25 9.79
CA LEU A 7 22.18 -18.94 9.16
C LEU A 7 20.84 -18.54 9.78
N THR A 8 20.79 -18.43 11.11
CA THR A 8 19.56 -18.04 11.83
C THR A 8 19.20 -16.58 11.51
N THR A 9 20.18 -15.70 11.43
CA THR A 9 19.99 -14.31 10.99
C THR A 9 19.50 -14.23 9.55
N ALA A 10 20.10 -14.98 8.62
CA ALA A 10 19.69 -14.98 7.22
C ALA A 10 18.25 -15.51 7.03
N LEU A 11 17.84 -16.51 7.81
CA LEU A 11 16.48 -17.03 7.81
C LEU A 11 15.49 -16.01 8.38
N GLY A 12 15.84 -15.29 9.45
CA GLY A 12 15.02 -14.21 9.99
C GLY A 12 14.79 -13.09 8.97
N VAL A 13 15.86 -12.63 8.31
CA VAL A 13 15.74 -11.60 7.26
C VAL A 13 14.90 -12.09 6.08
N LEU A 14 15.02 -13.37 5.70
CA LEU A 14 14.20 -13.94 4.62
C LEU A 14 12.72 -13.95 5.00
N ASP A 15 12.39 -14.30 6.24
CA ASP A 15 11.01 -14.34 6.74
C ASP A 15 10.37 -12.94 6.73
N GLU A 16 11.10 -11.93 7.21
CA GLU A 16 10.67 -10.52 7.12
C GLU A 16 10.41 -10.08 5.68
N LYS A 17 11.27 -10.50 4.73
CA LYS A 17 11.08 -10.17 3.30
C LYS A 17 9.87 -10.87 2.70
N LEU A 18 9.59 -12.11 3.10
CA LEU A 18 8.41 -12.84 2.64
C LEU A 18 7.13 -12.23 3.18
N GLN A 19 7.10 -11.83 4.45
CA GLN A 19 5.97 -11.12 5.06
C GLN A 19 5.68 -9.79 4.34
N SER A 20 6.73 -9.00 4.08
CA SER A 20 6.59 -7.75 3.32
C SER A 20 6.08 -7.98 1.88
N LEU A 21 6.59 -9.02 1.19
CA LEU A 21 6.12 -9.37 -0.15
C LEU A 21 4.66 -9.82 -0.15
N GLN A 22 4.26 -10.60 0.86
CA GLN A 22 2.87 -11.00 1.05
C GLN A 22 1.98 -9.78 1.28
N ALA A 23 2.40 -8.83 2.11
CA ALA A 23 1.66 -7.61 2.35
C ALA A 23 1.48 -6.77 1.06
N MET A 24 2.54 -6.62 0.27
CA MET A 24 2.48 -5.97 -1.05
C MET A 24 1.52 -6.68 -2.01
N THR A 25 1.53 -8.01 -2.02
CA THR A 25 0.66 -8.82 -2.90
C THR A 25 -0.81 -8.64 -2.52
N GLN A 26 -1.12 -8.64 -1.22
CA GLN A 26 -2.48 -8.42 -0.71
C GLN A 26 -2.96 -6.99 -0.96
N ALA A 27 -2.10 -5.99 -0.78
CA ALA A 27 -2.42 -4.61 -1.10
C ALA A 27 -2.72 -4.42 -2.60
N ASN A 28 -1.91 -5.03 -3.48
CA ASN A 28 -2.16 -5.00 -4.92
C ASN A 28 -3.47 -5.67 -5.30
N GLN A 29 -3.75 -6.85 -4.72
CA GLN A 29 -5.01 -7.54 -4.97
C GLN A 29 -6.21 -6.67 -4.54
N PHE A 30 -6.13 -6.03 -3.36
CA PHE A 30 -7.15 -5.10 -2.90
C PHE A 30 -7.38 -3.96 -3.89
N LEU A 31 -6.32 -3.32 -4.40
CA LEU A 31 -6.45 -2.22 -5.35
C LEU A 31 -7.08 -2.67 -6.67
N VAL A 32 -6.70 -3.84 -7.18
CA VAL A 32 -7.27 -4.41 -8.40
C VAL A 32 -8.75 -4.77 -8.21
N ASP A 33 -9.10 -5.39 -7.09
CA ASP A 33 -10.49 -5.70 -6.74
C ASP A 33 -11.32 -4.42 -6.63
N ALA A 34 -10.80 -3.41 -5.93
CA ALA A 34 -11.47 -2.13 -5.77
C ALA A 34 -11.68 -1.41 -7.11
N LEU A 35 -10.68 -1.46 -8.01
CA LEU A 35 -10.81 -0.92 -9.36
C LEU A 35 -11.86 -1.67 -10.18
N ARG A 36 -11.92 -3.01 -10.08
CA ARG A 36 -12.89 -3.83 -10.81
C ARG A 36 -14.32 -3.64 -10.30
N GLU A 37 -14.50 -3.63 -8.99
CA GLU A 37 -15.83 -3.62 -8.36
C GLU A 37 -16.41 -2.23 -8.18
N LYS A 38 -15.54 -1.22 -7.96
CA LYS A 38 -15.94 0.15 -7.65
C LYS A 38 -15.56 1.14 -8.76
N GLU A 39 -15.25 0.64 -9.96
CA GLU A 39 -14.95 1.45 -11.15
C GLU A 39 -15.89 2.65 -11.36
N PRO A 40 -17.24 2.49 -11.34
CA PRO A 40 -18.14 3.62 -11.59
C PRO A 40 -18.08 4.69 -10.49
N VAL A 41 -17.82 4.28 -9.25
CA VAL A 41 -17.68 5.20 -8.11
C VAL A 41 -16.35 5.95 -8.21
N LEU A 42 -15.26 5.23 -8.53
CA LEU A 42 -13.93 5.81 -8.66
C LEU A 42 -13.84 6.79 -9.85
N LYS A 43 -14.56 6.53 -10.95
CA LYS A 43 -14.64 7.45 -12.10
C LYS A 43 -15.45 8.72 -11.82
N ALA A 44 -16.37 8.68 -10.87
CA ALA A 44 -17.19 9.84 -10.50
C ALA A 44 -16.49 10.76 -9.50
N LEU A 45 -15.44 10.27 -8.82
CA LEU A 45 -14.68 11.01 -7.82
C LEU A 45 -13.44 11.67 -8.45
N ASP A 46 -13.01 12.78 -7.85
CA ASP A 46 -11.71 13.36 -8.13
C ASP A 46 -10.59 12.48 -7.55
N ALA A 47 -9.34 12.76 -7.93
CA ALA A 47 -8.21 11.92 -7.54
C ALA A 47 -8.04 11.81 -6.02
N GLU A 48 -8.32 12.87 -5.25
CA GLU A 48 -8.24 12.83 -3.79
C GLU A 48 -9.45 12.15 -3.15
N GLY A 49 -10.66 12.34 -3.68
CA GLY A 49 -11.86 11.63 -3.26
C GLY A 49 -11.75 10.12 -3.51
N ALA A 50 -11.20 9.69 -4.64
CA ALA A 50 -10.92 8.29 -4.93
C ALA A 50 -9.90 7.69 -3.95
N ARG A 51 -8.83 8.42 -3.62
CA ARG A 51 -7.85 8.01 -2.59
C ARG A 51 -8.50 7.91 -1.21
N GLY A 52 -9.33 8.88 -0.83
CA GLY A 52 -10.10 8.87 0.41
C GLY A 52 -11.03 7.67 0.52
N PHE A 53 -11.76 7.39 -0.56
CA PHE A 53 -12.66 6.23 -0.64
C PHE A 53 -11.90 4.90 -0.52
N LEU A 54 -10.77 4.76 -1.21
CA LEU A 54 -9.93 3.56 -1.12
C LEU A 54 -9.33 3.39 0.28
N ARG A 55 -8.93 4.47 0.97
CA ARG A 55 -8.46 4.41 2.37
C ARG A 55 -9.55 3.93 3.32
N GLN A 56 -10.77 4.46 3.20
CA GLN A 56 -11.89 4.00 4.02
C GLN A 56 -12.23 2.54 3.75
N SER A 57 -12.21 2.13 2.48
CA SER A 57 -12.46 0.74 2.08
C SER A 57 -11.37 -0.20 2.60
N ALA A 58 -10.11 0.24 2.61
CA ALA A 58 -8.99 -0.52 3.17
C ALA A 58 -9.14 -0.69 4.69
N ARG A 59 -9.49 0.38 5.42
CA ARG A 59 -9.76 0.31 6.87
C ARG A 59 -10.93 -0.60 7.19
N ALA A 60 -12.00 -0.56 6.41
CA ALA A 60 -13.15 -1.44 6.61
C ALA A 60 -12.81 -2.92 6.35
N ARG A 61 -11.85 -3.22 5.47
CA ARG A 61 -11.46 -4.60 5.12
C ARG A 61 -10.38 -5.17 6.03
N PHE A 62 -9.44 -4.34 6.48
CA PHE A 62 -8.22 -4.77 7.16
C PHE A 62 -8.06 -4.21 8.59
N GLY A 63 -8.88 -3.24 9.01
CA GLY A 63 -8.67 -2.51 10.27
C GLY A 63 -9.02 -3.26 11.55
N GLU A 64 -9.71 -4.40 11.46
CA GLU A 64 -10.08 -5.21 12.63
C GLU A 64 -9.11 -6.36 12.93
N ASP A 65 -8.23 -6.70 11.97
CA ASP A 65 -7.35 -7.86 12.07
C ASP A 65 -5.89 -7.42 12.05
N GLU A 66 -5.22 -7.65 13.19
CA GLU A 66 -3.82 -7.30 13.44
C GLU A 66 -2.86 -7.96 12.42
N ASN A 67 -3.24 -9.09 11.81
CA ASN A 67 -2.42 -9.73 10.77
C ASN A 67 -2.33 -8.91 9.48
N TYR A 68 -3.21 -7.93 9.29
CA TYR A 68 -3.23 -7.05 8.12
C TYR A 68 -2.77 -5.62 8.43
N GLU A 69 -2.19 -5.38 9.60
CA GLU A 69 -1.69 -4.06 9.99
C GLU A 69 -0.64 -3.53 8.99
N GLU A 70 0.30 -4.39 8.55
CA GLU A 70 1.32 -4.01 7.56
C GLU A 70 0.70 -3.72 6.18
N VAL A 71 -0.34 -4.46 5.79
CA VAL A 71 -1.09 -4.21 4.55
C VAL A 71 -1.82 -2.87 4.61
N LEU A 72 -2.48 -2.59 5.74
CA LEU A 72 -3.20 -1.35 5.96
C LEU A 72 -2.23 -0.16 5.96
N ALA A 73 -1.10 -0.27 6.66
CA ALA A 73 -0.07 0.76 6.69
C ALA A 73 0.49 1.06 5.29
N LEU A 74 0.75 0.01 4.49
CA LEU A 74 1.20 0.15 3.12
C LEU A 74 0.14 0.86 2.24
N LEU A 75 -1.13 0.46 2.35
CA LEU A 75 -2.23 1.08 1.61
C LEU A 75 -2.43 2.54 2.00
N GLU A 76 -2.35 2.86 3.29
CA GLU A 76 -2.44 4.24 3.77
C GLU A 76 -1.29 5.12 3.28
N GLN A 77 -0.08 4.56 3.21
CA GLN A 77 1.09 5.26 2.66
C GLN A 77 0.94 5.52 1.16
N ILE A 78 0.52 4.52 0.38
CA ILE A 78 0.35 4.64 -1.08
C ILE A 78 -0.77 5.62 -1.43
N LEU A 79 -1.88 5.55 -0.68
CA LEU A 79 -3.08 6.37 -0.86
C LEU A 79 -3.02 7.69 -0.09
N ALA A 80 -1.88 8.02 0.52
CA ALA A 80 -1.69 9.30 1.19
C ALA A 80 -1.98 10.46 0.21
N PRO A 81 -2.45 11.62 0.74
CA PRO A 81 -2.65 12.79 -0.09
C PRO A 81 -1.32 13.15 -0.73
N ARG A 82 -1.27 13.20 -2.05
CA ARG A 82 -0.09 13.72 -2.73
C ARG A 82 -0.23 15.22 -2.76
N GLN A 83 0.72 15.93 -2.13
CA GLN A 83 0.99 17.29 -2.55
C GLN A 83 1.33 17.21 -4.04
N SER A 84 0.45 17.72 -4.89
CA SER A 84 0.81 17.99 -6.27
C SER A 84 2.06 18.86 -6.20
N ALA A 85 3.20 18.33 -6.63
CA ALA A 85 4.36 19.18 -6.82
C ALA A 85 3.93 20.24 -7.84
N ASP A 86 3.89 21.50 -7.42
CA ASP A 86 3.68 22.61 -8.33
C ASP A 86 4.71 22.46 -9.45
N ILE A 87 4.22 22.27 -10.68
CA ILE A 87 5.07 22.21 -11.86
C ILE A 87 5.75 23.57 -11.94
N ILE A 88 7.04 23.65 -11.61
CA ILE A 88 7.82 24.87 -11.82
C ILE A 88 7.88 25.07 -13.33
N PRO A 89 7.25 26.12 -13.88
CA PRO A 89 7.29 26.35 -15.32
C PRO A 89 8.74 26.61 -15.74
N PHE A 90 9.19 25.93 -16.80
CA PHE A 90 10.48 26.24 -17.39
C PHE A 90 10.47 27.68 -17.93
N PRO A 91 11.54 28.48 -17.71
CA PRO A 91 11.59 29.85 -18.19
C PRO A 91 11.53 29.87 -19.72
N SER A 92 10.53 30.56 -20.25
CA SER A 92 10.42 30.91 -21.67
C SER A 92 11.60 31.82 -22.04
N ARG A 93 12.38 31.44 -23.07
CA ARG A 93 13.38 32.32 -23.69
C ARG A 93 12.73 33.45 -24.46
#